data_AF-C6T799-F1
#
_entry.id   AF-C6T799-F1
#
_cell.length_a   1.000
_cell.length_b   1.000
_cell.length_c   1.000
_cell.angle_alpha   90.00
_cell.angle_beta   90.00
_cell.angle_gamma   90.00
#
_symmetry.space_group_name_H-M   'P 1'
#
loop_
_entity.id
_entity.type
_entity.pdbx_description
1 polymer ?
#
loop_
_entity_poly.entity_id
_entity_poly.type
_entity_poly.pdbx_seq_one_letter_code
_entity_poly.pdbx_strand_id
1 'polypeptide(L)'
;MGTVCCCINKFATLSNIRSRPFFSSHFPSHHFPSTTTSINFSIASSSFSSATSSFTWDDVFRISESQSATQDRSRYLQGFSHKLQLCNRASEKQSEFLPFVIEDHVVGFIHNGFVEHLRDFGDVFVFPIDKNNGGPYGDFVSLHPTLKTADERTSAVGYVVERLGEEQIPGIRDELYPVTSSFGAPIFFSLERAAAPYFGIKAYGVHMNGYVEVDGQKHMWVGKRSDTKQTYPGMLDHLVAGGLPHGIDSKHHDHLLCCYALICCSSFLVIVILYIVEIL
;
A
#
# COMPACT_ATOMS: atom_id res chain seq x y z
N MET A 1 24.97 33.30 -5.16
CA MET A 1 25.93 32.51 -4.36
C MET A 1 25.17 31.29 -3.85
N GLY A 2 25.36 30.15 -4.52
CA GLY A 2 24.64 28.92 -4.22
C GLY A 2 25.29 28.20 -3.05
N THR A 3 24.49 27.82 -2.07
CA THR A 3 24.90 26.88 -1.03
C THR A 3 24.41 25.51 -1.43
N VAL A 4 25.30 24.73 -2.05
CA VAL A 4 25.17 23.29 -2.19
C VAL A 4 25.41 22.70 -0.80
N CYS A 5 24.35 22.24 -0.14
CA CYS A 5 24.49 21.50 1.11
C CYS A 5 24.70 20.02 0.77
N CYS A 6 25.97 19.62 0.70
CA CYS A 6 26.39 18.23 0.68
C CYS A 6 26.47 17.75 2.13
N CYS A 7 25.52 16.94 2.58
CA CYS A 7 25.61 16.27 3.88
C CYS A 7 25.98 14.81 3.69
N ILE A 8 27.29 14.57 3.82
CA ILE A 8 27.95 13.28 3.95
C ILE A 8 27.49 12.58 5.24
N ASN A 9 27.21 11.28 5.10
CA ASN A 9 27.08 10.27 6.15
C ASN A 9 28.01 10.51 7.36
N LYS A 10 27.46 10.46 8.58
CA LYS A 10 28.14 9.88 9.76
C LYS A 10 27.19 9.63 10.96
N PHE A 11 26.96 8.32 11.20
CA PHE A 11 26.80 7.59 12.48
C PHE A 11 25.73 7.99 13.52
N ALA A 12 24.92 7.00 13.91
CA ALA A 12 25.01 6.35 15.22
C ALA A 12 24.35 4.95 15.19
N THR A 13 25.18 3.91 15.32
CA THR A 13 24.80 2.54 15.63
C THR A 13 24.14 2.48 17.02
N LEU A 14 22.85 2.15 17.08
CA LEU A 14 22.22 1.61 18.29
C LEU A 14 22.18 0.09 18.17
N SER A 15 23.34 -0.52 18.41
CA SER A 15 23.45 -1.92 18.77
C SER A 15 23.05 -2.08 20.23
N ASN A 16 21.84 -2.57 20.51
CA ASN A 16 21.51 -3.40 21.67
C ASN A 16 20.00 -3.73 21.70
N ILE A 17 19.58 -4.68 20.86
CA ILE A 17 18.51 -5.60 21.24
C ILE A 17 19.08 -7.00 21.11
N ARG A 18 19.17 -7.64 22.26
CA ARG A 18 19.78 -8.94 22.52
C ARG A 18 19.01 -10.01 21.74
N SER A 19 19.65 -10.55 20.72
CA SER A 19 19.26 -11.80 20.07
C SER A 19 19.13 -12.90 21.12
N ARG A 20 17.93 -13.46 21.26
CA ARG A 20 17.71 -14.74 21.92
C ARG A 20 17.79 -15.85 20.85
N PRO A 21 18.41 -16.99 21.15
CA PRO A 21 18.66 -18.02 20.15
C PRO A 21 17.33 -18.67 19.73
N PHE A 22 17.19 -18.83 18.41
CA PHE A 22 16.19 -19.69 17.79
C PHE A 22 16.27 -21.09 18.42
N PHE A 23 15.18 -21.54 19.02
CA PHE A 23 15.00 -22.95 19.35
C PHE A 23 14.76 -23.69 18.03
N SER A 24 15.69 -24.58 17.69
CA SER A 24 15.51 -25.59 16.65
C SER A 24 14.43 -26.56 17.10
N SER A 25 13.22 -26.44 16.55
CA SER A 25 12.25 -27.53 16.54
C SER A 25 12.38 -28.27 15.22
N HIS A 26 13.01 -29.46 15.28
CA HIS A 26 12.95 -30.46 14.22
C HIS A 26 11.49 -30.79 13.90
N PHE A 27 11.07 -30.55 12.66
CA PHE A 27 9.87 -31.16 12.08
C PHE A 27 10.29 -32.18 11.02
N PRO A 28 9.62 -33.34 10.93
CA PRO A 28 10.04 -34.46 10.11
C PRO A 28 9.84 -34.19 8.61
N SER A 29 10.85 -34.55 7.83
CA SER A 29 10.86 -34.55 6.37
C SER A 29 9.92 -35.62 5.82
N HIS A 30 8.84 -35.20 5.16
CA HIS A 30 8.03 -36.09 4.32
C HIS A 30 8.29 -35.78 2.85
N HIS A 31 9.02 -36.68 2.19
CA HIS A 31 9.14 -36.74 0.74
C HIS A 31 7.82 -37.19 0.13
N PHE A 32 7.26 -36.41 -0.81
CA PHE A 32 6.26 -36.90 -1.76
C PHE A 32 6.54 -36.36 -3.18
N PRO A 33 6.18 -37.14 -4.22
CA PRO A 33 6.71 -36.97 -5.57
C PRO A 33 6.00 -35.86 -6.34
N SER A 34 6.79 -34.98 -6.95
CA SER A 34 6.33 -33.98 -7.91
C SER A 34 5.86 -34.64 -9.19
N THR A 35 4.59 -34.44 -9.56
CA THR A 35 4.10 -34.76 -10.91
C THR A 35 3.86 -33.44 -11.63
N THR A 36 4.82 -33.05 -12.47
CA THR A 36 4.77 -31.82 -13.27
C THR A 36 3.80 -32.01 -14.41
N THR A 37 2.63 -31.37 -14.36
CA THR A 37 1.76 -31.20 -15.52
C THR A 37 1.86 -29.75 -15.97
N SER A 38 2.64 -29.51 -17.03
CA SER A 38 2.77 -28.20 -17.66
C SER A 38 1.49 -27.86 -18.43
N ILE A 39 0.72 -26.91 -17.93
CA ILE A 39 -0.40 -26.32 -18.67
C ILE A 39 0.03 -24.92 -19.12
N ASN A 40 0.27 -24.78 -20.42
CA ASN A 40 0.57 -23.50 -21.06
C ASN A 40 -0.69 -22.61 -21.06
N PHE A 41 -0.70 -21.57 -20.24
CA PHE A 41 -1.67 -20.48 -20.37
C PHE A 41 -1.06 -19.33 -21.16
N SER A 42 -1.52 -19.16 -22.39
CA SER A 42 -1.28 -17.98 -23.21
C SER A 42 -2.11 -16.81 -22.66
N ILE A 43 -1.48 -15.98 -21.83
CA ILE A 43 -2.03 -14.68 -21.46
C ILE A 43 -1.84 -13.75 -22.65
N ALA A 44 -2.96 -13.32 -23.24
CA ALA A 44 -2.97 -12.27 -24.25
C ALA A 44 -2.37 -11.01 -23.63
N SER A 45 -1.12 -10.72 -23.98
CA SER A 45 -0.46 -9.46 -23.67
C SER A 45 -1.21 -8.35 -24.41
N SER A 46 -2.11 -7.68 -23.72
CA SER A 46 -2.59 -6.38 -24.19
C SER A 46 -1.42 -5.41 -24.05
N SER A 47 -0.71 -5.19 -25.14
CA SER A 47 0.31 -4.17 -25.28
C SER A 47 -0.37 -2.81 -25.15
N PHE A 48 -0.52 -2.35 -23.91
CA PHE A 48 -0.63 -0.93 -23.63
C PHE A 48 0.70 -0.31 -24.05
N SER A 49 0.71 0.40 -25.18
CA SER A 49 1.74 1.37 -25.51
C SER A 49 1.78 2.41 -24.38
N SER A 50 2.59 2.13 -23.36
CA SER A 50 3.05 3.11 -22.40
C SER A 50 3.97 4.05 -23.17
N ALA A 51 3.39 5.06 -23.80
CA ALA A 51 4.14 6.27 -24.05
C ALA A 51 4.53 6.81 -22.68
N THR A 52 5.76 6.51 -22.26
CA THR A 52 6.40 7.11 -21.09
C THR A 52 6.64 8.58 -21.39
N SER A 53 5.59 9.39 -21.35
CA SER A 53 5.74 10.84 -21.28
C SER A 53 6.26 11.13 -19.88
N SER A 54 7.58 11.30 -19.73
CA SER A 54 8.15 11.70 -18.45
C SER A 54 7.58 13.07 -18.09
N PHE A 55 6.90 13.16 -16.96
CA PHE A 55 6.36 14.43 -16.48
C PHE A 55 7.52 15.37 -16.10
N THR A 56 7.63 16.52 -16.77
CA THR A 56 8.66 17.52 -16.52
C THR A 56 8.08 18.81 -15.95
N TRP A 57 8.96 19.70 -15.46
CA TRP A 57 8.53 21.03 -15.04
C TRP A 57 7.97 21.86 -16.20
N ASP A 58 8.37 21.57 -17.44
CA ASP A 58 7.79 22.22 -18.63
C ASP A 58 6.30 21.87 -18.80
N ASP A 59 5.88 20.67 -18.39
CA ASP A 59 4.46 20.29 -18.39
C ASP A 59 3.67 21.13 -17.38
N VAL A 60 4.25 21.38 -16.20
CA VAL A 60 3.64 22.24 -15.16
C VAL A 60 3.44 23.66 -15.70
N PHE A 61 4.48 24.24 -16.30
CA PHE A 61 4.40 25.59 -16.84
C PHE A 61 3.40 25.69 -17.99
N ARG A 62 3.42 24.74 -18.94
CA ARG A 62 2.42 24.67 -20.03
C ARG A 62 0.98 24.62 -19.52
N ILE A 63 0.72 23.79 -18.50
CA ILE A 63 -0.62 23.69 -17.90
C ILE A 63 -1.02 25.03 -17.25
N SER A 64 -0.09 25.69 -16.57
CA SER A 64 -0.34 26.98 -15.92
C SER A 64 -0.60 28.12 -16.92
N GLU A 65 0.12 28.14 -18.05
CA GLU A 65 0.00 29.18 -19.08
C GLU A 65 -1.26 29.02 -19.95
N SER A 66 -1.76 27.78 -20.09
CA SER A 66 -2.97 27.50 -20.87
C SER A 66 -4.27 28.06 -20.26
N GLN A 67 -4.24 28.52 -19.01
CA GLN A 67 -5.38 29.14 -18.32
C GLN A 67 -5.51 30.64 -18.68
N SER A 68 -5.85 30.94 -19.94
CA SER A 68 -6.38 32.26 -20.27
C SER A 68 -7.85 32.34 -19.83
N ALA A 69 -8.17 33.42 -19.12
CA ALA A 69 -9.42 33.60 -18.39
C ALA A 69 -10.67 33.57 -19.30
N THR A 70 -11.34 32.42 -19.37
CA THR A 70 -12.80 32.24 -19.64
C THR A 70 -13.21 30.76 -19.60
N GLN A 71 -12.63 29.95 -18.70
CA GLN A 71 -13.01 28.53 -18.61
C GLN A 71 -14.27 28.34 -17.75
N ASP A 72 -15.30 27.76 -18.36
CA ASP A 72 -16.51 27.26 -17.69
C ASP A 72 -16.14 26.37 -16.48
N ARG A 73 -16.61 26.74 -15.29
CA ARG A 73 -16.36 26.03 -14.01
C ARG A 73 -16.70 24.55 -14.10
N SER A 74 -17.64 24.16 -14.98
CA SER A 74 -18.02 22.78 -15.21
C SER A 74 -16.85 21.90 -15.69
N ARG A 75 -15.99 22.42 -16.58
CA ARG A 75 -14.86 21.70 -17.17
C ARG A 75 -13.73 21.50 -16.17
N TYR A 76 -13.52 22.45 -15.25
CA TYR A 76 -12.53 22.34 -14.19
C TYR A 76 -12.87 21.22 -13.19
N LEU A 77 -14.14 21.15 -12.75
CA LEU A 77 -14.60 20.11 -11.83
C LEU A 77 -14.64 18.71 -12.47
N GLN A 78 -14.83 18.64 -13.79
CA GLN A 78 -14.84 17.38 -14.52
C GLN A 78 -13.51 16.61 -14.41
N GLY A 79 -12.37 17.31 -14.37
CA GLY A 79 -11.06 16.68 -14.14
C GLY A 79 -10.96 16.00 -12.78
N PHE A 80 -11.46 16.64 -11.72
CA PHE A 80 -11.49 16.06 -10.38
C PHE A 80 -12.44 14.86 -10.31
N SER A 81 -13.63 14.97 -10.90
CA SER A 81 -14.60 13.87 -10.95
C SER A 81 -14.01 12.64 -11.64
N HIS A 82 -13.33 12.82 -12.78
CA HIS A 82 -12.62 11.73 -13.44
C HIS A 82 -11.57 11.11 -12.50
N LYS A 83 -10.74 11.91 -11.81
CA LYS A 83 -9.75 11.35 -10.87
C LYS A 83 -10.38 10.59 -9.71
N LEU A 84 -11.51 11.05 -9.17
CA LEU A 84 -12.28 10.34 -8.14
C LEU A 84 -12.81 9.01 -8.67
N GLN A 85 -13.40 8.99 -9.86
CA GLN A 85 -13.85 7.76 -10.51
C GLN A 85 -12.69 6.79 -10.71
N LEU A 86 -11.53 7.27 -11.19
CA LEU A 86 -10.33 6.45 -11.36
C LEU A 86 -9.82 5.82 -10.04
N CYS A 87 -10.03 6.48 -8.90
CA CYS A 87 -9.63 5.96 -7.59
C CYS A 87 -10.67 5.02 -6.98
N ASN A 88 -11.92 5.02 -7.48
CA ASN A 88 -13.04 4.24 -6.94
C ASN A 88 -13.59 3.21 -7.96
N ARG A 89 -12.76 2.75 -8.90
CA ARG A 89 -13.18 1.85 -10.00
C ARG A 89 -13.61 0.46 -9.55
N ALA A 90 -13.20 0.04 -8.35
CA ALA A 90 -13.42 -1.32 -7.88
C ALA A 90 -14.89 -1.63 -7.53
N SER A 91 -15.73 -0.62 -7.31
CA SER A 91 -17.15 -0.84 -7.00
C SER A 91 -17.90 -1.57 -8.11
N GLU A 92 -17.48 -1.38 -9.37
CA GLU A 92 -18.07 -2.06 -10.53
C GLU A 92 -17.60 -3.52 -10.68
N LYS A 93 -16.56 -3.91 -9.93
CA LYS A 93 -15.89 -5.21 -10.04
C LYS A 93 -16.08 -6.10 -8.82
N GLN A 94 -17.03 -5.79 -7.95
CA GLN A 94 -17.18 -6.47 -6.66
C GLN A 94 -17.32 -8.01 -6.78
N SER A 95 -17.92 -8.52 -7.87
CA SER A 95 -18.03 -9.96 -8.13
C SER A 95 -16.70 -10.65 -8.49
N GLU A 96 -15.66 -9.90 -8.82
CA GLU A 96 -14.30 -10.41 -9.11
C GLU A 96 -13.49 -10.65 -7.83
N PHE A 97 -14.02 -10.31 -6.66
CA PHE A 97 -13.31 -10.39 -5.38
C PHE A 97 -14.08 -11.24 -4.35
N LEU A 98 -13.33 -12.01 -3.57
CA LEU A 98 -13.83 -12.68 -2.38
C LEU A 98 -13.48 -11.88 -1.13
N PRO A 99 -14.41 -11.72 -0.17
CA PRO A 99 -14.09 -11.08 1.10
C PRO A 99 -13.05 -11.91 1.86
N PHE A 100 -12.06 -11.23 2.44
CA PHE A 100 -11.12 -11.79 3.40
C PHE A 100 -11.61 -11.50 4.81
N VAL A 101 -11.97 -12.54 5.54
CA VAL A 101 -12.67 -12.45 6.83
C VAL A 101 -11.81 -13.05 7.93
N ILE A 102 -11.68 -12.31 9.03
CA ILE A 102 -11.05 -12.77 10.27
C ILE A 102 -11.98 -12.45 11.42
N GLU A 103 -12.33 -13.46 12.24
CA GLU A 103 -13.21 -13.28 13.42
C GLU A 103 -14.50 -12.51 13.08
N ASP A 104 -15.19 -12.89 12.00
CA ASP A 104 -16.41 -12.26 11.49
C ASP A 104 -16.25 -10.80 11.00
N HIS A 105 -15.03 -10.30 10.86
CA HIS A 105 -14.75 -8.98 10.30
C HIS A 105 -14.14 -9.09 8.91
N VAL A 106 -14.70 -8.35 7.94
CA VAL A 106 -14.07 -8.16 6.64
C VAL A 106 -12.85 -7.26 6.82
N VAL A 107 -11.67 -7.80 6.56
CA VAL A 107 -10.39 -7.10 6.67
C VAL A 107 -9.78 -6.76 5.32
N GLY A 108 -10.32 -7.32 4.23
CA GLY A 108 -9.93 -7.00 2.87
C GLY A 108 -10.75 -7.76 1.83
N PHE A 109 -10.36 -7.62 0.56
CA PHE A 109 -11.00 -8.27 -0.58
C PHE A 109 -9.93 -8.81 -1.53
N ILE A 110 -9.98 -10.11 -1.82
CA ILE A 110 -8.95 -10.80 -2.61
C ILE A 110 -9.53 -11.11 -3.98
N HIS A 111 -8.84 -10.66 -5.03
CA HIS A 111 -9.26 -10.95 -6.40
C HIS A 111 -9.26 -12.46 -6.67
N ASN A 112 -10.28 -12.98 -7.37
CA ASN A 112 -10.47 -14.41 -7.63
C ASN A 112 -9.25 -15.06 -8.29
N GLY A 113 -8.57 -14.34 -9.19
CA GLY A 113 -7.34 -14.84 -9.82
C GLY A 113 -6.18 -15.05 -8.82
N PHE A 114 -6.12 -14.24 -7.76
CA PHE A 114 -5.08 -14.38 -6.72
C PHE A 114 -5.46 -15.44 -5.67
N VAL A 115 -6.76 -15.61 -5.41
CA VAL A 115 -7.28 -16.67 -4.53
C VAL A 115 -6.77 -18.05 -4.91
N GLU A 116 -6.66 -18.34 -6.21
CA GLU A 116 -6.17 -19.65 -6.68
C GLU A 116 -4.74 -19.94 -6.20
N HIS A 117 -3.88 -18.93 -6.06
CA HIS A 117 -2.54 -19.11 -5.49
C HIS A 117 -2.55 -19.40 -3.98
N LEU A 118 -3.60 -19.00 -3.26
CA LEU A 118 -3.74 -19.23 -1.84
C LEU A 118 -4.27 -20.63 -1.51
N ARG A 119 -4.90 -21.32 -2.48
CA ARG A 119 -5.47 -22.67 -2.28
C ARG A 119 -4.42 -23.73 -1.96
N ASP A 120 -3.20 -23.54 -2.43
CA ASP A 120 -2.08 -24.46 -2.17
C ASP A 120 -1.60 -24.41 -0.70
N PHE A 121 -2.03 -23.41 0.07
CA PHE A 121 -1.65 -23.18 1.46
C PHE A 121 -2.82 -23.48 2.42
N GLY A 122 -3.36 -24.70 2.36
CA GLY A 122 -4.54 -25.11 3.14
C GLY A 122 -4.34 -25.15 4.67
N ASP A 123 -3.10 -25.09 5.14
CA ASP A 123 -2.72 -24.93 6.54
C ASP A 123 -2.75 -23.46 7.03
N VAL A 124 -2.81 -22.51 6.09
CA VAL A 124 -2.89 -21.06 6.37
C VAL A 124 -4.23 -20.47 5.98
N PHE A 125 -4.78 -20.85 4.82
CA PHE A 125 -6.02 -20.32 4.28
C PHE A 125 -7.10 -21.39 4.20
N VAL A 126 -8.32 -21.01 4.57
CA VAL A 126 -9.52 -21.83 4.39
C VAL A 126 -10.54 -21.07 3.54
N PHE A 127 -11.35 -21.83 2.82
CA PHE A 127 -12.37 -21.30 1.91
C PHE A 127 -13.73 -21.90 2.29
N PRO A 128 -14.36 -21.41 3.38
CA PRO A 128 -15.66 -21.90 3.80
C PRO A 128 -16.68 -21.67 2.68
N ILE A 129 -17.34 -22.75 2.27
CA ILE A 129 -18.46 -22.71 1.33
C ILE A 129 -19.73 -22.70 2.15
N ASP A 130 -20.62 -21.75 1.87
CA ASP A 130 -21.92 -21.80 2.48
C ASP A 130 -22.86 -22.76 1.72
N LYS A 131 -23.12 -23.93 2.30
CA LYS A 131 -24.04 -24.91 1.71
C LYS A 131 -25.51 -24.49 1.76
N ASN A 132 -25.86 -23.42 2.50
CA ASN A 132 -27.24 -23.01 2.79
C ASN A 132 -27.55 -21.52 2.47
N ASN A 133 -26.78 -20.85 1.62
CA ASN A 133 -26.96 -19.43 1.27
C ASN A 133 -26.84 -18.46 2.46
N GLY A 134 -25.69 -18.47 3.13
CA GLY A 134 -25.06 -17.24 3.62
C GLY A 134 -25.09 -17.03 5.13
N GLY A 135 -23.98 -17.35 5.79
CA GLY A 135 -23.35 -16.43 6.73
C GLY A 135 -23.28 -15.05 6.09
N PRO A 136 -23.15 -13.99 6.88
CA PRO A 136 -23.40 -12.61 6.43
C PRO A 136 -22.64 -12.15 5.17
N TYR A 137 -21.64 -12.90 4.71
CA TYR A 137 -20.73 -12.55 3.62
C TYR A 137 -20.69 -13.53 2.42
N GLY A 138 -21.43 -14.66 2.40
CA GLY A 138 -21.37 -15.65 1.31
C GLY A 138 -20.11 -16.53 1.33
N ASP A 139 -19.56 -16.92 0.17
CA ASP A 139 -18.24 -17.57 0.08
C ASP A 139 -17.13 -16.56 0.42
N PHE A 140 -16.12 -16.98 1.19
CA PHE A 140 -15.05 -16.09 1.65
C PHE A 140 -13.72 -16.80 1.85
N VAL A 141 -12.65 -16.02 1.97
CA VAL A 141 -11.33 -16.49 2.39
C VAL A 141 -11.17 -16.18 3.87
N SER A 142 -10.64 -17.11 4.65
CA SER A 142 -10.27 -16.88 6.04
C SER A 142 -8.94 -17.53 6.37
N LEU A 143 -8.37 -17.16 7.52
CA LEU A 143 -7.19 -17.84 8.04
C LEU A 143 -7.59 -19.14 8.73
N HIS A 144 -6.69 -20.12 8.70
CA HIS A 144 -6.93 -21.42 9.31
C HIS A 144 -7.16 -21.25 10.83
N PRO A 145 -8.18 -21.91 11.44
CA PRO A 145 -8.56 -21.71 12.85
C PRO A 145 -7.49 -22.04 13.89
N THR A 146 -6.40 -22.70 13.50
CA THR A 146 -5.26 -22.98 14.36
C THR A 146 -4.39 -21.75 14.62
N LEU A 147 -4.47 -20.71 13.77
CA LEU A 147 -3.74 -19.45 13.89
C LEU A 147 -4.50 -18.48 14.81
N LYS A 148 -4.24 -18.58 16.12
CA LYS A 148 -5.04 -17.92 17.16
C LYS A 148 -4.56 -16.51 17.49
N THR A 149 -3.26 -16.26 17.34
CA THR A 149 -2.64 -14.99 17.72
C THR A 149 -2.26 -14.16 16.50
N ALA A 150 -2.14 -12.84 16.69
CA ALA A 150 -1.69 -11.92 15.65
C ALA A 150 -0.29 -12.29 15.12
N ASP A 151 0.60 -12.76 15.98
CA ASP A 151 1.98 -13.15 15.61
C ASP A 151 2.00 -14.44 14.79
N GLU A 152 1.19 -15.44 15.16
CA GLU A 152 1.03 -16.69 14.38
C GLU A 152 0.49 -16.39 12.98
N ARG A 153 -0.55 -15.54 12.89
CA ARG A 153 -1.13 -15.11 11.62
C ARG A 153 -0.12 -14.34 10.77
N THR A 154 0.59 -13.39 11.37
CA THR A 154 1.65 -12.61 10.70
C THR A 154 2.73 -13.51 10.14
N SER A 155 3.20 -14.47 10.94
CA SER A 155 4.26 -15.40 10.54
C SER A 155 3.80 -16.35 9.42
N ALA A 156 2.60 -16.92 9.56
CA ALA A 156 2.05 -17.86 8.58
C ALA A 156 1.76 -17.18 7.23
N VAL A 157 1.12 -16.02 7.24
CA VAL A 157 0.86 -15.26 6.01
C VAL A 157 2.16 -14.72 5.41
N GLY A 158 3.11 -14.28 6.24
CA GLY A 158 4.44 -13.88 5.80
C GLY A 158 5.18 -15.00 5.06
N TYR A 159 5.12 -16.22 5.57
CA TYR A 159 5.66 -17.40 4.88
C TYR A 159 5.00 -17.62 3.52
N VAL A 160 3.67 -17.47 3.40
CA VAL A 160 3.00 -17.59 2.11
C VAL A 160 3.45 -16.52 1.13
N VAL A 161 3.53 -15.26 1.56
CA VAL A 161 4.03 -14.14 0.73
C VAL A 161 5.46 -14.43 0.22
N GLU A 162 6.35 -14.91 1.09
CA GLU A 162 7.72 -15.30 0.71
C GLU A 162 7.71 -16.45 -0.33
N ARG A 163 6.86 -17.47 -0.14
CA ARG A 163 6.76 -18.62 -1.04
C ARG A 163 6.19 -18.28 -2.41
N LEU A 164 5.25 -17.33 -2.48
CA LEU A 164 4.71 -16.81 -3.73
C LEU A 164 5.76 -16.00 -4.50
N GLY A 165 6.63 -15.29 -3.78
CA GLY A 165 7.80 -14.60 -4.33
C GLY A 165 7.48 -13.41 -5.25
N GLU A 166 8.53 -12.86 -5.84
CA GLU A 166 8.50 -11.63 -6.65
C GLU A 166 7.67 -11.75 -7.94
N GLU A 167 7.41 -12.98 -8.43
CA GLU A 167 6.56 -13.17 -9.63
C GLU A 167 5.10 -12.81 -9.35
N GLN A 168 4.62 -13.06 -8.14
CA GLN A 168 3.24 -12.80 -7.75
C GLN A 168 3.11 -11.51 -6.95
N ILE A 169 4.04 -11.26 -6.02
CA ILE A 169 4.06 -10.08 -5.15
C ILE A 169 5.41 -9.38 -5.32
N PRO A 170 5.57 -8.53 -6.35
CA PRO A 170 6.82 -7.85 -6.60
C PRO A 170 7.04 -6.69 -5.63
N GLY A 171 8.31 -6.39 -5.36
CA GLY A 171 8.73 -5.15 -4.70
C GLY A 171 8.56 -5.19 -3.18
N ILE A 172 8.97 -6.29 -2.54
CA ILE A 172 9.04 -6.43 -1.08
C ILE A 172 9.81 -5.25 -0.46
N ARG A 173 9.33 -4.77 0.70
CA ARG A 173 9.84 -3.56 1.37
C ARG A 173 10.34 -3.77 2.79
N ASP A 174 10.17 -4.97 3.34
CA ASP A 174 10.40 -5.27 4.75
C ASP A 174 9.65 -4.28 5.66
N GLU A 175 8.41 -3.94 5.27
CA GLU A 175 7.59 -2.94 5.94
C GLU A 175 6.19 -3.52 6.15
N LEU A 176 5.85 -3.78 7.41
CA LEU A 176 4.56 -4.36 7.74
C LEU A 176 3.48 -3.30 7.86
N TYR A 177 2.31 -3.56 7.29
CA TYR A 177 1.08 -2.81 7.48
C TYR A 177 0.15 -3.55 8.45
N PRO A 178 -0.60 -2.82 9.30
CA PRO A 178 -1.58 -3.44 10.17
C PRO A 178 -2.81 -3.90 9.38
N VAL A 179 -3.29 -5.11 9.65
CA VAL A 179 -4.56 -5.60 9.10
C VAL A 179 -5.67 -5.38 10.13
N THR A 180 -6.59 -4.47 9.80
CA THR A 180 -7.68 -4.01 10.68
C THR A 180 -8.98 -3.90 9.89
N SER A 181 -10.13 -4.03 10.57
CA SER A 181 -11.45 -3.83 9.93
C SER A 181 -11.76 -2.35 9.62
N SER A 182 -11.24 -1.43 10.43
CA SER A 182 -11.37 0.02 10.25
C SER A 182 -10.24 0.76 10.96
N PHE A 183 -10.09 2.06 10.68
CA PHE A 183 -9.03 2.87 11.28
C PHE A 183 -9.20 2.94 12.80
N GLY A 184 -8.14 2.60 13.54
CA GLY A 184 -8.14 2.57 15.01
C GLY A 184 -8.80 1.33 15.61
N ALA A 185 -9.30 0.39 14.80
CA ALA A 185 -9.76 -0.91 15.29
C ALA A 185 -8.56 -1.78 15.74
N PRO A 186 -8.82 -2.85 16.53
CA PRO A 186 -7.80 -3.82 16.88
C PRO A 186 -7.11 -4.42 15.65
N ILE A 187 -5.81 -4.64 15.78
CA ILE A 187 -4.98 -5.25 14.73
C ILE A 187 -5.13 -6.77 14.82
N PHE A 188 -5.61 -7.39 13.74
CA PHE A 188 -5.78 -8.84 13.66
C PHE A 188 -4.45 -9.56 13.43
N PHE A 189 -3.60 -8.98 12.58
CA PHE A 189 -2.23 -9.40 12.29
C PHE A 189 -1.53 -8.30 11.45
N SER A 190 -0.29 -8.51 11.05
CA SER A 190 0.46 -7.59 10.19
C SER A 190 0.83 -8.26 8.87
N LEU A 191 0.86 -7.49 7.78
CA LEU A 191 1.10 -7.98 6.43
C LEU A 191 2.18 -7.14 5.74
N GLU A 192 3.05 -7.77 4.96
CA GLU A 192 4.02 -7.06 4.12
C GLU A 192 3.33 -6.04 3.21
N ARG A 193 3.85 -4.81 3.17
CA ARG A 193 3.29 -3.68 2.43
C ARG A 193 3.09 -3.99 0.95
N ALA A 194 4.03 -4.71 0.33
CA ALA A 194 3.91 -5.12 -1.07
C ALA A 194 2.72 -6.06 -1.31
N ALA A 195 2.35 -6.87 -0.32
CA ALA A 195 1.21 -7.79 -0.38
C ALA A 195 -0.14 -7.11 -0.12
N ALA A 196 -0.16 -5.91 0.48
CA ALA A 196 -1.39 -5.23 0.85
C ALA A 196 -2.44 -5.10 -0.29
N PRO A 197 -2.07 -4.76 -1.55
CA PRO A 197 -3.01 -4.71 -2.66
C PRO A 197 -3.59 -6.07 -3.06
N TYR A 198 -2.84 -7.16 -2.87
CA TYR A 198 -3.26 -8.50 -3.25
C TYR A 198 -4.26 -9.10 -2.27
N PHE A 199 -4.12 -8.77 -0.99
CA PHE A 199 -5.08 -9.12 0.05
C PHE A 199 -6.23 -8.10 0.17
N GLY A 200 -6.17 -7.01 -0.61
CA GLY A 200 -7.12 -5.90 -0.59
C GLY A 200 -7.38 -5.33 0.79
N ILE A 201 -6.34 -5.29 1.64
CA ILE A 201 -6.48 -4.75 2.99
C ILE A 201 -6.60 -3.23 2.94
N LYS A 202 -7.16 -2.67 4.01
CA LYS A 202 -7.18 -1.21 4.19
C LYS A 202 -5.77 -0.73 4.53
N ALA A 203 -5.27 0.22 3.74
CA ALA A 203 -4.00 0.88 3.98
C ALA A 203 -4.24 2.32 4.44
N TYR A 204 -3.44 2.75 5.40
CA TYR A 204 -3.53 4.10 5.95
C TYR A 204 -2.28 4.89 5.58
N GLY A 205 -2.43 6.20 5.40
CA GLY A 205 -1.32 7.08 5.07
C GLY A 205 -1.57 8.51 5.50
N VAL A 206 -0.48 9.22 5.73
CA VAL A 206 -0.48 10.63 6.09
C VAL A 206 0.05 11.44 4.91
N HIS A 207 -0.65 12.51 4.59
CA HIS A 207 -0.28 13.45 3.54
C HIS A 207 -0.31 14.87 4.11
N MET A 208 0.73 15.64 3.83
CA MET A 208 0.91 16.98 4.37
C MET A 208 0.95 17.99 3.22
N ASN A 209 0.04 18.96 3.31
CA ASN A 209 0.05 20.13 2.44
C ASN A 209 0.76 21.27 3.17
N GLY A 210 1.84 21.76 2.56
CA GLY A 210 2.53 22.96 3.02
C GLY A 210 2.24 24.12 2.08
N TYR A 211 1.92 25.29 2.64
CA TYR A 211 1.78 26.51 1.86
C TYR A 211 2.41 27.70 2.58
N VAL A 212 2.74 28.72 1.79
CA VAL A 212 3.28 29.99 2.25
C VAL A 212 2.49 31.13 1.64
N GLU A 213 2.51 32.28 2.30
CA GLU A 213 2.01 33.52 1.75
C GLU A 213 3.19 34.41 1.40
N VAL A 214 3.29 34.82 0.13
CA VAL A 214 4.33 35.70 -0.40
C VAL A 214 3.61 36.86 -1.06
N ASP A 215 3.88 38.08 -0.62
CA ASP A 215 3.26 39.30 -1.16
C ASP A 215 1.72 39.25 -1.20
N GLY A 216 1.09 38.63 -0.19
CA GLY A 216 -0.37 38.47 -0.10
C GLY A 216 -0.95 37.37 -0.99
N GLN A 217 -0.11 36.58 -1.67
CA GLN A 217 -0.53 35.44 -2.50
C GLN A 217 -0.15 34.11 -1.85
N LYS A 218 -1.05 33.12 -1.92
CA LYS A 218 -0.79 31.77 -1.41
C LYS A 218 -0.06 30.93 -2.44
N HIS A 219 1.05 30.32 -2.03
CA HIS A 219 1.81 29.35 -2.81
C HIS A 219 1.83 28.01 -2.09
N MET A 220 1.61 26.91 -2.81
CA MET A 220 1.67 25.56 -2.27
C MET A 220 2.99 24.89 -2.66
N TRP A 221 3.61 24.21 -1.70
CA TRP A 221 4.75 23.34 -1.98
C TRP A 221 4.27 22.04 -2.62
N VAL A 222 4.85 21.70 -3.77
CA VAL A 222 4.59 20.45 -4.48
C VAL A 222 5.91 19.69 -4.61
N GLY A 223 5.95 18.47 -4.08
CA GLY A 223 7.12 17.61 -4.21
C GLY A 223 7.17 16.98 -5.60
N LYS A 224 8.37 16.75 -6.14
CA LYS A 224 8.56 15.82 -7.27
C LYS A 224 9.21 14.55 -6.73
N ARG A 225 8.57 13.41 -6.97
CA ARG A 225 9.08 12.11 -6.52
C ARG A 225 10.37 11.77 -7.26
N SER A 226 11.32 11.13 -6.57
CA SER A 226 12.52 10.58 -7.19
C SER A 226 12.15 9.60 -8.31
N ASP A 227 12.90 9.63 -9.41
CA ASP A 227 12.73 8.69 -10.52
C ASP A 227 13.05 7.23 -10.12
N THR A 228 13.70 7.03 -8.96
CA THR A 228 14.01 5.71 -8.40
C THR A 228 12.90 5.14 -7.51
N LYS A 229 11.78 5.86 -7.29
CA LYS A 229 10.67 5.33 -6.51
C LYS A 229 9.97 4.18 -7.25
N GLN A 230 9.77 3.06 -6.58
CA GLN A 230 9.05 1.89 -7.13
C GLN A 230 7.63 2.24 -7.60
N THR A 231 6.92 3.12 -6.89
CA THR A 231 5.58 3.57 -7.26
C THR A 231 5.59 5.03 -7.67
N TYR A 232 4.98 5.32 -8.83
CA TYR A 232 4.82 6.66 -9.39
C TYR A 232 6.13 7.47 -9.45
N PRO A 233 7.21 6.95 -10.08
CA PRO A 233 8.48 7.67 -10.22
C PRO A 233 8.29 8.97 -11.02
N GLY A 234 8.97 10.05 -10.62
CA GLY A 234 8.96 11.34 -11.32
C GLY A 234 7.65 12.14 -11.23
N MET A 235 6.59 11.58 -10.63
CA MET A 235 5.29 12.24 -10.49
C MET A 235 5.32 13.33 -9.41
N LEU A 236 4.40 14.30 -9.50
CA LEU A 236 4.17 15.28 -8.45
C LEU A 236 3.46 14.65 -7.25
N ASP A 237 3.75 15.15 -6.06
CA ASP A 237 3.22 14.66 -4.79
C ASP A 237 3.05 15.83 -3.80
N HIS A 238 2.46 15.54 -2.65
CA HIS A 238 2.40 16.43 -1.51
C HIS A 238 3.80 16.79 -0.99
N LEU A 239 3.89 17.82 -0.14
CA LEU A 239 5.16 18.18 0.51
C LEU A 239 5.73 16.99 1.28
N VAL A 240 4.87 16.27 2.00
CA VAL A 240 5.20 15.02 2.69
C VAL A 240 4.06 14.03 2.48
N ALA A 241 4.38 12.78 2.15
CA ALA A 241 3.41 11.70 2.04
C ALA A 241 4.06 10.35 2.41
N GLY A 242 3.33 9.52 3.14
CA GLY A 242 3.82 8.20 3.56
C GLY A 242 2.68 7.29 4.01
N GLY A 243 2.92 5.98 3.94
CA GLY A 243 2.03 4.98 4.53
C GLY A 243 2.24 4.88 6.04
N LEU A 244 1.23 4.39 6.75
CA LEU A 244 1.30 4.10 8.19
C LEU A 244 1.62 2.61 8.40
N PRO A 245 2.87 2.28 8.77
CA PRO A 245 3.24 0.90 9.08
C PRO A 245 2.71 0.47 10.45
N HIS A 246 2.78 -0.83 10.69
CA HIS A 246 2.50 -1.44 11.98
C HIS A 246 3.44 -0.89 13.07
N GLY A 247 2.93 -0.80 14.31
CA GLY A 247 3.73 -0.44 15.49
C GLY A 247 4.02 1.05 15.65
N ILE A 248 3.56 1.90 14.73
CA ILE A 248 3.67 3.36 14.85
C ILE A 248 2.28 3.93 15.10
N ASP A 249 2.05 4.54 16.27
CA ASP A 249 0.83 5.30 16.48
C ASP A 249 0.83 6.59 15.62
N SER A 250 -0.35 7.12 15.32
CA SER A 250 -0.49 8.30 14.45
C SER A 250 0.27 9.54 14.96
N LYS A 251 0.43 9.67 16.29
CA LYS A 251 1.12 10.81 16.92
C LYS A 251 2.63 10.76 16.71
N HIS A 252 3.24 9.59 16.80
CA HIS A 252 4.67 9.40 16.57
C HIS A 252 5.01 9.50 15.08
N HIS A 253 4.10 9.11 14.17
CA HIS A 253 4.32 9.24 12.73
C HIS A 253 4.29 10.69 12.26
N ASP A 254 3.33 11.50 12.73
CA ASP A 254 3.28 12.92 12.42
C ASP A 254 4.60 13.57 12.81
N HIS A 255 5.12 13.29 14.00
CA HIS A 255 6.44 13.80 14.42
C HIS A 255 7.59 13.27 13.56
N LEU A 256 7.62 11.99 13.18
CA LEU A 256 8.68 11.42 12.34
C LEU A 256 8.67 12.01 10.92
N LEU A 257 7.53 12.05 10.22
CA LEU A 257 7.45 12.61 8.86
C LEU A 257 7.62 14.13 8.85
N CYS A 258 7.09 14.81 9.86
CA CYS A 258 7.32 16.22 10.12
C CYS A 258 8.83 16.46 10.32
N CYS A 259 9.52 15.68 11.17
CA CYS A 259 10.97 15.82 11.39
C CYS A 259 11.81 15.52 10.13
N TYR A 260 11.46 14.51 9.33
CA TYR A 260 12.20 14.21 8.10
C TYR A 260 12.07 15.31 7.02
N ALA A 261 11.00 16.11 7.04
CA ALA A 261 10.78 17.19 6.08
C ALA A 261 11.07 18.61 6.62
N LEU A 262 10.92 18.84 7.93
CA LEU A 262 10.96 20.18 8.55
C LEU A 262 12.29 20.58 9.19
N ILE A 263 13.33 19.73 9.15
CA ILE A 263 14.68 20.16 9.57
C ILE A 263 15.20 21.36 8.73
N CYS A 264 14.51 21.79 7.66
CA CYS A 264 14.94 22.93 6.84
C CYS A 264 14.18 24.27 6.99
N CYS A 265 13.02 24.41 7.65
CA CYS A 265 12.32 25.71 7.60
C CYS A 265 11.31 25.96 8.73
N SER A 266 11.49 27.08 9.43
CA SER A 266 10.81 27.47 10.67
C SER A 266 9.58 28.39 10.50
N SER A 267 9.00 28.51 9.29
CA SER A 267 8.02 29.58 8.99
C SER A 267 6.77 29.14 8.22
N PHE A 268 6.31 27.88 8.36
CA PHE A 268 5.20 27.35 7.55
C PHE A 268 3.89 27.19 8.31
N LEU A 269 2.78 27.38 7.60
CA LEU A 269 1.48 26.87 7.99
C LEU A 269 1.28 25.50 7.34
N VAL A 270 1.04 24.49 8.18
CA VAL A 270 1.01 23.07 7.79
C VAL A 270 -0.40 22.52 7.98
N ILE A 271 -0.95 21.90 6.94
CA ILE A 271 -2.20 21.12 7.03
C ILE A 271 -1.84 19.65 6.85
N VAL A 272 -2.08 18.85 7.89
CA VAL A 272 -1.94 17.39 7.85
C VAL A 272 -3.31 16.79 7.56
N ILE A 273 -3.39 15.94 6.54
CA ILE A 273 -4.60 15.20 6.19
C ILE A 273 -4.29 13.71 6.29
N LEU A 274 -5.06 13.00 7.11
CA LEU A 274 -5.06 11.55 7.17
C LEU A 274 -5.96 11.01 6.06
N TYR A 275 -5.42 10.15 5.20
CA TYR A 275 -6.20 9.47 4.17
C TYR A 275 -6.33 7.97 4.51
N ILE A 276 -7.54 7.46 4.28
CA ILE A 276 -7.82 6.03 4.28
C ILE A 276 -7.89 5.61 2.82
N VAL A 277 -7.00 4.72 2.41
CA VAL A 277 -7.05 4.10 1.08
C VAL A 277 -7.56 2.67 1.28
N GLU A 278 -8.79 2.42 0.88
CA GLU A 278 -9.24 1.05 0.66
C GLU A 278 -8.68 0.62 -0.69
N ILE A 279 -7.71 -0.29 -0.66
CA ILE A 279 -7.13 -0.87 -1.88
C ILE A 279 -8.09 -1.98 -2.29
N LEU A 280 -8.99 -1.66 -3.21
CA LEU A 280 -9.87 -2.62 -3.89
C LEU A 280 -9.45 -2.73 -5.35
#